data_AF-A0A1A9J780-F1
#
_entry.id   AF-A0A1A9J780-F1
#
_cell.length_a   1.000
_cell.length_b   1.000
_cell.length_c   1.000
_cell.angle_alpha   90.00
_cell.angle_beta   90.00
_cell.angle_gamma   90.00
#
_symmetry.space_group_name_H-M   'P 1'
#
loop_
_entity.id
_entity.type
_entity.pdbx_description
1 polymer ?
#
loop_
_entity_poly.entity_id
_entity_poly.type
_entity_poly.pdbx_seq_one_letter_code
_entity_poly.pdbx_strand_id
1 'polypeptide(L)'
;MTRVWKWNRPVTVREVLEDLQQERTIAYTTVMTVLDNLHQKGWVRREAEGRAYRYAAVSTRAAYAAALMNDAWSQSDNAAAALVAFFGMMSEEQRQALRDAVRIVEGAPEATAAGLRTEGAEAAAGETAGETGGETHGEADGETGDRNPGAGAGGTGR
;
A
#
# COMPACT_ATOMS: atom_id res chain seq x y z
N MET A 1 4.89 15.79 3.28
CA MET A 1 4.70 14.61 4.16
C MET A 1 4.29 14.96 5.58
N THR A 2 4.97 15.86 6.32
CA THR A 2 4.68 16.12 7.75
C THR A 2 3.19 16.32 8.09
N ARG A 3 2.46 17.11 7.31
CA ARG A 3 1.01 17.35 7.52
C ARG A 3 0.17 16.11 7.29
N VAL A 4 0.44 15.39 6.18
CA VAL A 4 -0.24 14.15 5.83
C VAL A 4 -0.04 13.08 6.93
N TRP A 5 1.16 12.98 7.50
CA TRP A 5 1.42 12.12 8.65
C TRP A 5 0.76 12.60 9.94
N LYS A 6 0.83 13.90 10.23
CA LYS A 6 0.24 14.48 11.46
C LYS A 6 -1.27 14.25 11.53
N TRP A 7 -1.96 14.39 10.41
CA TRP A 7 -3.42 14.25 10.37
C TRP A 7 -3.88 12.80 10.30
N ASN A 8 -3.02 11.87 9.88
CA ASN A 8 -3.30 10.43 9.80
C ASN A 8 -4.67 10.11 9.14
N ARG A 9 -5.07 10.90 8.15
CA ARG A 9 -6.31 10.76 7.38
C ARG A 9 -6.10 11.24 5.94
N PRO A 10 -6.95 10.82 4.98
CA PRO A 10 -6.90 11.33 3.62
C PRO A 10 -7.17 12.84 3.57
N VAL A 11 -6.33 13.58 2.84
CA VAL A 11 -6.35 15.05 2.79
C VAL A 11 -6.37 15.58 1.37
N THR A 12 -7.05 16.70 1.16
CA THR A 12 -7.11 17.39 -0.11
C THR A 12 -5.95 18.37 -0.27
N VAL A 13 -5.67 18.78 -1.51
CA VAL A 13 -4.71 19.85 -1.81
C VAL A 13 -5.08 21.14 -1.06
N ARG A 14 -6.38 21.43 -0.97
CA ARG A 14 -6.90 22.63 -0.31
C ARG A 14 -6.64 22.63 1.19
N GLU A 15 -6.93 21.53 1.88
CA GLU A 15 -6.63 21.40 3.31
C GLU A 15 -5.13 21.59 3.60
N VAL A 16 -4.26 20.96 2.80
CA VAL A 16 -2.81 21.11 2.96
C VAL A 16 -2.35 22.54 2.65
N LEU A 17 -2.95 23.20 1.65
CA LEU A 17 -2.67 24.59 1.34
C LEU A 17 -3.04 25.52 2.50
N GLU A 18 -4.24 25.39 3.04
CA GLU A 18 -4.77 26.23 4.13
C GLU A 18 -3.91 26.12 5.40
N ASP A 19 -3.40 24.93 5.72
CA ASP A 19 -2.44 24.74 6.83
C ASP A 19 -1.09 25.39 6.54
N LEU A 20 -0.52 25.19 5.35
CA LEU A 20 0.78 25.75 4.99
C LEU A 20 0.76 27.28 4.89
N GLN A 21 -0.38 27.87 4.53
CA GLN A 21 -0.54 29.32 4.43
C GLN A 21 -0.49 30.03 5.79
N GLN A 22 -0.65 29.31 6.90
CA GLN A 22 -0.46 29.87 8.24
C GLN A 22 1.01 30.23 8.53
N GLU A 23 1.95 29.58 7.84
CA GLU A 23 3.39 29.75 8.07
C GLU A 23 4.09 30.48 6.92
N ARG A 24 3.57 30.40 5.69
CA ARG A 24 4.22 30.97 4.50
C ARG A 24 3.27 31.22 3.34
N THR A 25 3.62 32.16 2.47
CA THR A 25 2.93 32.33 1.18
C THR A 25 3.29 31.20 0.22
N ILE A 26 2.30 30.45 -0.25
CA ILE A 26 2.47 29.36 -1.20
C ILE A 26 1.27 29.28 -2.14
N ALA A 27 1.51 28.96 -3.41
CA ALA A 27 0.48 28.82 -4.43
C ALA A 27 -0.17 27.43 -4.40
N TYR A 28 -1.45 27.36 -4.77
CA TYR A 28 -2.21 26.10 -4.84
C TYR A 28 -1.57 25.07 -5.76
N THR A 29 -1.11 25.49 -6.95
CA THR A 29 -0.46 24.61 -7.93
C THR A 29 0.84 24.02 -7.39
N THR A 30 1.60 24.74 -6.57
CA THR A 30 2.79 24.20 -5.91
C THR A 30 2.43 23.04 -4.99
N VAL A 31 1.39 23.18 -4.16
CA VAL A 31 0.93 22.10 -3.27
C VAL A 31 0.40 20.92 -4.10
N MET A 32 -0.36 21.20 -5.16
CA MET A 32 -0.85 20.18 -6.09
C MET A 32 0.30 19.38 -6.70
N THR A 33 1.28 20.05 -7.31
CA THR A 33 2.43 19.39 -7.95
C THR A 33 3.25 18.60 -6.94
N VAL A 34 3.45 19.11 -5.72
CA VAL A 34 4.19 18.37 -4.68
C VAL A 34 3.43 17.10 -4.27
N LEU A 35 2.12 17.17 -4.07
CA LEU A 35 1.31 15.99 -3.74
C LEU A 35 1.28 14.97 -4.88
N ASP A 36 1.22 15.43 -6.13
CA ASP A 36 1.27 14.55 -7.30
C ASP A 36 2.65 13.89 -7.44
N ASN A 37 3.74 14.64 -7.24
CA ASN A 37 5.10 14.08 -7.20
C ASN A 37 5.27 13.03 -6.10
N LEU A 38 4.68 13.26 -4.91
CA LEU A 38 4.70 12.27 -3.82
C LEU A 38 3.88 11.04 -4.19
N HIS A 39 2.79 11.20 -4.92
CA HIS A 39 1.98 10.09 -5.42
C HIS A 39 2.75 9.26 -6.45
N GLN A 40 3.39 9.91 -7.43
CA GLN A 40 4.23 9.25 -8.43
C GLN A 40 5.38 8.47 -7.81
N LYS A 41 5.94 8.96 -6.70
CA LYS A 41 6.96 8.25 -5.91
C LYS A 41 6.40 7.11 -5.04
N GLY A 42 5.08 6.93 -4.99
CA GLY A 42 4.41 5.91 -4.18
C GLY A 42 4.30 6.24 -2.69
N TRP A 43 4.56 7.49 -2.28
CA TRP A 43 4.58 7.86 -0.86
C TRP A 43 3.20 8.21 -0.31
N VAL A 44 2.31 8.61 -1.21
CA VAL A 44 0.89 8.82 -0.94
C VAL A 44 0.06 8.08 -1.98
N ARG A 45 -1.05 7.48 -1.54
CA ARG A 45 -2.11 7.01 -2.43
C ARG A 45 -3.06 8.16 -2.72
N ARG A 46 -3.62 8.19 -3.93
CA ARG A 46 -4.58 9.20 -4.35
C ARG A 46 -5.90 8.53 -4.70
N GLU A 47 -6.99 9.06 -4.18
CA GLU A 47 -8.36 8.60 -4.49
C GLU A 47 -9.17 9.79 -5.02
N ALA A 48 -9.98 9.53 -6.04
CA ALA A 48 -10.88 10.52 -6.59
C ALA A 48 -12.04 10.78 -5.62
N GLU A 49 -12.35 12.06 -5.39
CA GLU A 49 -13.49 12.51 -4.61
C GLU A 49 -14.20 13.62 -5.40
N GLY A 50 -15.20 13.24 -6.18
CA GLY A 50 -15.90 14.16 -7.09
C GLY A 50 -14.94 14.77 -8.11
N ARG A 51 -14.71 16.09 -8.01
CA ARG A 51 -13.80 16.85 -8.89
C ARG A 51 -12.41 17.07 -8.28
N ALA A 52 -12.16 16.52 -7.10
CA ALA A 52 -10.91 16.67 -6.37
C ALA A 52 -10.27 15.31 -6.10
N TYR A 53 -9.06 15.35 -5.55
CA TYR A 53 -8.35 14.16 -5.10
C TYR A 53 -8.04 14.26 -3.61
N ARG A 54 -8.21 13.13 -2.91
CA ARG A 54 -7.70 12.93 -1.55
C ARG A 54 -6.40 12.15 -1.61
N TYR A 55 -5.43 12.55 -0.80
CA TYR A 55 -4.13 11.94 -0.66
C TYR A 55 -3.99 11.36 0.74
N ALA A 56 -3.59 10.10 0.86
CA ALA A 56 -3.31 9.45 2.13
C ALA A 56 -1.88 8.89 2.13
N ALA A 57 -1.18 9.01 3.26
CA ALA A 57 0.16 8.43 3.39
C ALA A 57 0.10 6.91 3.24
N VAL A 58 1.05 6.34 2.48
CA VAL A 58 1.19 4.88 2.32
C VAL A 58 1.94 4.27 3.51
N SER A 59 2.81 5.04 4.15
CA SER A 59 3.62 4.61 5.30
C SER A 59 3.62 5.63 6.43
N THR A 60 3.81 5.15 7.65
CA THR A 60 4.02 6.02 8.81
C THR A 60 5.39 6.71 8.71
N ARG A 61 5.57 7.81 9.45
CA ARG A 61 6.88 8.50 9.51
C ARG A 61 7.99 7.57 10.01
N ALA A 62 7.69 6.69 10.96
CA ALA A 62 8.64 5.71 11.49
C ALA A 62 9.00 4.66 10.45
N ALA A 63 8.01 4.09 9.74
CA ALA A 63 8.25 3.12 8.68
C ALA A 63 9.07 3.74 7.52
N TYR A 64 8.78 5.00 7.17
CA TYR A 64 9.57 5.74 6.18
C TYR A 64 11.03 5.94 6.61
N ALA A 65 11.27 6.32 7.87
CA ALA A 65 12.62 6.47 8.39
C ALA A 65 13.38 5.13 8.40
N ALA A 66 12.70 4.04 8.77
CA ALA A 66 13.28 2.70 8.74
C ALA A 66 13.67 2.27 7.31
N ALA A 67 12.81 2.53 6.32
CA ALA A 67 13.11 2.26 4.91
C ALA A 67 14.37 3.04 4.45
N LEU A 68 14.49 4.33 4.79
CA LEU A 68 15.69 5.12 4.46
C LEU A 68 16.96 4.55 5.08
N MET A 69 16.90 4.10 6.33
CA MET A 69 18.06 3.47 7.00
C MET A 69 18.46 2.17 6.28
N ASN A 70 17.48 1.34 5.90
CA ASN A 70 17.71 0.11 5.17
C ASN A 70 18.29 0.36 3.77
N ASP A 71 17.73 1.32 3.03
CA ASP A 71 18.23 1.70 1.70
C ASP A 71 19.67 2.19 1.77
N ALA A 72 20.03 2.98 2.80
CA ALA A 72 21.39 3.43 3.00
C ALA A 72 22.37 2.27 3.25
N TRP A 73 21.96 1.23 3.99
CA TRP A 73 22.78 0.02 4.15
C TRP A 73 22.95 -0.77 2.85
N SER A 74 21.86 -0.93 2.08
CA SER A 74 21.89 -1.68 0.82
C SER A 74 22.81 -1.08 -0.25
N GLN A 75 23.08 0.22 -0.15
CA GLN A 75 24.00 0.95 -1.04
C GLN A 75 25.47 0.81 -0.64
N SER A 76 25.77 0.20 0.52
CA SER A 76 27.15 0.03 0.98
C SER A 76 27.78 -1.24 0.40
N ASP A 77 28.96 -1.10 -0.18
CA ASP A 77 29.79 -2.24 -0.62
C ASP A 77 30.33 -3.06 0.56
N ASN A 78 30.23 -2.56 1.80
CA ASN A 78 30.61 -3.25 3.03
C ASN A 78 29.65 -2.88 4.18
N ALA A 79 28.55 -3.63 4.27
CA ALA A 79 27.53 -3.43 5.30
C ALA A 79 28.07 -3.50 6.74
N ALA A 80 29.06 -4.37 7.00
CA ALA A 80 29.65 -4.50 8.34
C ALA A 80 30.42 -3.24 8.75
N ALA A 81 31.20 -2.65 7.84
CA ALA A 81 31.90 -1.40 8.09
C ALA A 81 30.92 -0.22 8.25
N ALA A 82 29.86 -0.17 7.44
CA ALA A 82 28.82 0.85 7.55
C ALA A 82 28.10 0.79 8.91
N LEU A 83 27.85 -0.41 9.43
CA LEU A 83 27.32 -0.59 10.79
C LEU A 83 28.27 -0.02 11.84
N VAL A 84 29.56 -0.39 11.82
CA VAL A 84 30.54 0.13 12.79
C VAL A 84 30.60 1.66 12.78
N ALA A 85 30.66 2.26 11.58
CA ALA A 85 30.65 3.71 11.42
C ALA A 85 29.35 4.35 11.96
N PHE A 86 28.20 3.73 11.67
CA PHE A 86 26.90 4.19 12.16
C PHE A 86 26.80 4.17 13.69
N PHE A 87 27.22 3.09 14.35
CA PHE A 87 27.29 3.00 15.80
C PHE A 87 28.24 4.06 16.40
N GLY A 88 29.34 4.37 15.72
CA GLY A 88 30.27 5.43 16.13
C GLY A 88 29.69 6.84 16.06
N MET A 89 28.69 7.08 15.20
CA MET A 89 28.00 8.37 15.08
C MET A 89 26.83 8.54 16.06
N MET A 90 26.43 7.49 16.79
CA MET A 90 25.28 7.54 17.69
C MET A 90 25.61 8.12 19.07
N SER A 91 24.68 8.93 19.59
CA SER A 91 24.67 9.32 21.01
C SER A 91 24.41 8.10 21.92
N GLU A 92 24.69 8.25 23.22
CA GLU A 92 24.42 7.18 24.19
C GLU A 92 22.92 6.87 24.26
N GLU A 93 22.06 7.89 24.21
CA GLU A 93 20.60 7.73 24.20
C GLU A 93 20.13 6.96 22.96
N GLN A 94 20.70 7.23 21.79
CA GLN A 94 20.39 6.51 20.56
C GLN A 94 20.83 5.05 20.64
N ARG A 95 22.02 4.78 21.20
CA ARG A 95 22.52 3.41 21.42
C ARG A 95 21.67 2.64 22.44
N GLN A 96 21.15 3.31 23.46
CA GLN A 96 20.24 2.73 24.43
C GLN A 96 18.89 2.39 23.78
N ALA A 97 18.30 3.33 23.04
CA ALA A 97 17.05 3.13 22.33
C ALA A 97 17.14 1.96 21.32
N LEU A 98 18.27 1.82 20.62
CA LEU A 98 18.51 0.69 19.72
C LEU A 98 18.58 -0.64 20.48
N ARG A 99 19.30 -0.70 21.60
CA ARG A 99 19.36 -1.90 22.46
C ARG A 99 17.98 -2.33 22.93
N ASP A 100 17.15 -1.37 23.34
CA ASP A 100 15.78 -1.64 23.78
C ASP A 100 14.90 -2.11 22.61
N ALA A 101 15.04 -1.51 21.42
CA ALA A 101 14.34 -1.95 20.21
C ALA A 101 14.69 -3.38 19.79
N VAL A 102 15.99 -3.75 19.81
CA VAL A 102 16.44 -5.12 19.52
C VAL A 102 15.83 -6.12 20.50
N ARG A 103 15.82 -5.80 21.81
CA ARG A 103 15.18 -6.66 22.82
C ARG A 103 13.68 -6.85 22.56
N ILE A 104 12.97 -5.81 22.13
CA ILE A 104 11.54 -5.89 21.79
C ILE A 104 11.31 -6.83 20.60
N VAL A 105 12.16 -6.76 19.58
CA VAL A 105 12.04 -7.60 18.38
C VAL A 105 12.43 -9.06 18.68
N GLU A 106 13.52 -9.28 19.41
CA GLU A 106 13.98 -10.62 19.82
C GLU A 106 13.03 -11.28 20.83
N GLY A 107 12.38 -10.48 21.68
CA GLY A 107 11.40 -10.92 22.68
C GLY A 107 9.98 -11.17 22.14
N ALA A 108 9.72 -10.97 20.85
CA ALA A 108 8.41 -11.17 20.22
C ALA A 108 8.35 -12.37 19.23
N PRO A 109 8.62 -13.63 19.64
CA PRO A 109 8.62 -14.74 18.68
C PRO A 109 7.26 -15.41 18.38
N GLU A 110 6.11 -15.07 19.00
CA GLU A 110 4.88 -15.90 18.81
C GLU A 110 3.55 -15.22 18.40
N ALA A 111 3.43 -13.89 18.37
CA ALA A 111 2.11 -13.28 18.11
C ALA A 111 1.67 -13.32 16.62
N THR A 112 2.59 -13.49 15.67
CA THR A 112 2.28 -13.39 14.23
C THR A 112 1.88 -14.73 13.59
N ALA A 113 2.15 -15.88 14.24
CA ALA A 113 1.84 -17.21 13.69
C ALA A 113 0.50 -17.80 14.19
N ALA A 114 -0.11 -17.23 15.24
CA ALA A 114 -1.32 -17.75 15.87
C ALA A 114 -2.63 -17.17 15.30
N GLY A 115 -2.60 -16.04 14.57
CA GLY A 115 -3.80 -15.36 14.08
C GLY A 115 -4.41 -15.87 12.76
N LEU A 116 -3.77 -16.83 12.09
CA LEU A 116 -4.22 -17.35 10.77
C LEU A 116 -4.65 -18.83 10.81
N ARG A 117 -4.69 -19.43 11.99
CA ARG A 117 -5.15 -20.81 12.18
C ARG A 117 -6.02 -20.84 13.44
N THR A 118 -7.29 -20.46 13.33
CA THR A 118 -8.46 -21.02 14.07
C THR A 118 -9.65 -20.08 13.87
N GLU A 119 -10.24 -20.03 12.67
CA GLU A 119 -11.66 -19.68 12.46
C GLU A 119 -12.09 -20.28 11.11
N GLY A 120 -12.26 -21.60 11.07
CA GLY A 120 -12.68 -22.30 9.85
C GLY A 120 -13.06 -23.78 10.04
N ALA A 121 -13.17 -24.27 11.27
CA ALA A 121 -13.42 -25.68 11.54
C ALA A 121 -14.41 -25.88 12.69
N GLU A 122 -15.61 -25.29 12.59
CA GLU A 122 -16.76 -25.73 13.39
C GLU A 122 -18.09 -25.30 12.78
N ALA A 123 -18.44 -25.89 11.63
CA ALA A 123 -19.83 -25.91 11.11
C ALA A 123 -19.97 -26.99 10.02
N ALA A 124 -19.88 -28.27 10.39
CA ALA A 124 -20.33 -29.38 9.54
C ALA A 124 -20.58 -30.64 10.39
N ALA A 125 -21.62 -30.60 11.21
CA ALA A 125 -22.24 -31.80 11.75
C ALA A 125 -23.76 -31.64 11.63
N GLY A 126 -24.31 -32.20 10.56
CA GLY A 126 -25.75 -32.22 10.31
C GLY A 126 -26.06 -32.82 8.95
N GLU A 127 -26.74 -33.97 8.98
CA GLU A 127 -27.58 -34.54 7.91
C GLU A 127 -26.91 -35.40 6.83
N THR A 128 -26.98 -36.72 7.06
CA THR A 128 -27.07 -37.73 5.99
C THR A 128 -28.26 -38.65 6.28
N ALA A 129 -29.32 -38.58 5.47
CA ALA A 129 -30.29 -39.66 5.27
C ALA A 129 -31.24 -39.38 4.10
N GLY A 130 -31.19 -40.24 3.07
CA GLY A 130 -32.23 -40.54 2.07
C GLY A 130 -32.55 -39.41 1.07
N GLU A 131 -32.90 -39.64 -0.19
CA GLU A 131 -33.45 -40.83 -0.84
C GLU A 131 -33.36 -40.66 -2.37
N THR A 132 -33.35 -41.79 -3.05
CA THR A 132 -33.19 -42.06 -4.49
C THR A 132 -34.32 -41.59 -5.40
N GLY A 133 -33.98 -41.37 -6.67
CA GLY A 133 -34.90 -41.30 -7.84
C GLY A 133 -34.59 -40.05 -8.67
N GLY A 134 -34.00 -40.10 -9.87
CA GLY A 134 -34.31 -40.97 -11.00
C GLY A 134 -35.15 -40.16 -11.98
N GLU A 135 -34.55 -39.70 -13.08
CA GLU A 135 -35.16 -39.62 -14.42
C GLU A 135 -34.28 -38.86 -15.43
N THR A 136 -34.19 -39.46 -16.61
CA THR A 136 -33.43 -39.07 -17.79
C THR A 136 -34.34 -38.39 -18.83
N HIS A 137 -33.87 -37.30 -19.44
CA HIS A 137 -34.26 -36.82 -20.79
C HIS A 137 -33.15 -35.84 -21.23
N GLY A 138 -32.40 -36.05 -22.33
CA GLY A 138 -32.87 -36.04 -23.73
C GLY A 138 -32.74 -34.60 -24.25
N GLU A 139 -31.61 -34.18 -24.83
CA GLU A 139 -31.17 -34.31 -26.24
C GLU A 139 -31.34 -33.01 -27.05
N ALA A 140 -30.33 -32.72 -27.88
CA ALA A 140 -30.27 -31.91 -29.10
C ALA A 140 -30.18 -30.36 -29.07
N ASP A 141 -29.03 -29.91 -29.58
CA ASP A 141 -28.80 -29.05 -30.75
C ASP A 141 -29.34 -27.61 -30.84
N GLY A 142 -28.45 -26.70 -31.29
CA GLY A 142 -28.84 -25.37 -31.75
C GLY A 142 -27.68 -24.41 -32.00
N GLU A 143 -26.86 -24.70 -33.00
CA GLU A 143 -25.86 -23.80 -33.60
C GLU A 143 -26.54 -22.63 -34.33
N THR A 144 -26.12 -21.38 -34.10
CA THR A 144 -26.13 -20.21 -35.03
C THR A 144 -25.67 -18.98 -34.21
N GLY A 145 -24.60 -18.27 -34.51
CA GLY A 145 -24.21 -17.76 -35.82
C GLY A 145 -24.72 -16.32 -35.94
N ASP A 146 -23.96 -15.34 -35.46
CA ASP A 146 -24.02 -14.02 -36.08
C ASP A 146 -22.63 -13.38 -36.17
N ARG A 147 -22.24 -13.14 -37.41
CA ARG A 147 -21.06 -12.41 -37.84
C ARG A 147 -21.55 -10.99 -38.10
N ASN A 148 -20.90 -9.98 -37.52
CA ASN A 148 -21.00 -8.64 -38.09
C ASN A 148 -19.65 -8.24 -38.74
N PRO A 149 -19.61 -8.08 -40.08
CA PRO A 149 -18.47 -7.55 -40.83
C PRO A 149 -18.65 -6.06 -41.16
N GLY A 150 -17.53 -5.35 -41.38
CA GLY A 150 -17.49 -4.03 -42.02
C GLY A 150 -16.35 -3.16 -41.47
N ALA A 151 -15.15 -3.06 -42.07
CA ALA A 151 -14.75 -2.57 -43.40
C ALA A 151 -14.49 -1.05 -43.47
N GLY A 152 -13.31 -0.68 -44.03
CA GLY A 152 -12.98 0.64 -44.59
C GLY A 152 -11.94 1.43 -43.80
N ALA A 153 -10.63 1.33 -44.03
CA ALA A 153 -9.83 1.75 -45.20
C ALA A 153 -9.55 3.27 -45.30
N GLY A 154 -8.26 3.60 -45.49
CA GLY A 154 -7.73 4.92 -45.90
C GLY A 154 -6.94 5.60 -44.78
N GLY A 155 -5.70 6.04 -44.95
CA GLY A 155 -4.86 6.17 -46.12
C GLY A 155 -3.56 6.87 -45.70
N THR A 156 -2.50 6.54 -46.42
CA THR A 156 -1.14 7.09 -46.37
C THR A 156 -1.04 8.61 -46.55
N GLY A 157 -0.02 9.21 -45.92
CA GLY A 157 0.60 10.49 -46.28
C GLY A 157 1.07 11.25 -45.04
N ARG A 158 2.28 11.80 -44.96
CA ARG A 158 3.48 11.82 -45.80
C ARG A 158 4.62 12.28 -44.88
#